data_AF-A0A0S1B384-F1
#
_entry.id   AF-A0A0S1B384-F1
#
_cell.length_a   1.000
_cell.length_b   1.000
_cell.length_c   1.000
_cell.angle_alpha   90.00
_cell.angle_beta   90.00
_cell.angle_gamma   90.00
#
_symmetry.space_group_name_H-M   'P 1'
#
loop_
_entity.id
_entity.type
_entity.pdbx_description
1 polymer ?
#
loop_
_entity_poly.entity_id
_entity_poly.type
_entity_poly.pdbx_seq_one_letter_code
_entity_poly.pdbx_strand_id
1 'polypeptide(L)' 'MQRNVDARWLQDFDAAMKRYFLIDHADAGMDEIELARYVDLRPHVAALQYGEDYDLQRVDIDWLSPMQR' A
#
# COMPACT_ATOMS: atom_id res chain seq x y z
N MET A 1 0.78 7.01 -22.84
CA MET A 1 2.12 6.88 -22.23
C MET A 1 2.04 5.75 -21.24
N GLN A 2 2.58 4.58 -21.56
CA GLN A 2 2.61 3.45 -20.64
C GLN A 2 3.77 3.69 -19.67
N ARG A 3 3.45 4.08 -18.43
CA ARG A 3 4.47 4.20 -17.37
C ARG A 3 4.70 2.79 -16.85
N ASN A 4 5.83 2.21 -17.22
CA ASN A 4 6.21 0.87 -16.80
C ASN A 4 6.57 0.93 -15.30
N VAL A 5 5.71 0.38 -14.44
CA VAL A 5 5.97 0.29 -13.00
C VAL A 5 7.03 -0.78 -12.79
N ASP A 6 8.10 -0.44 -12.07
CA ASP A 6 9.14 -1.41 -11.75
C ASP A 6 8.57 -2.59 -10.94
N ALA A 7 8.83 -3.82 -11.40
CA ALA A 7 8.25 -5.01 -10.79
C ALA A 7 8.72 -5.25 -9.35
N ARG A 8 9.94 -4.81 -9.01
CA ARG A 8 10.47 -4.94 -7.64
C ARG A 8 9.81 -3.92 -6.73
N TRP A 9 9.66 -2.68 -7.21
CA TRP A 9 8.92 -1.64 -6.51
C TRP A 9 7.47 -2.08 -6.24
N LEU A 10 6.79 -2.66 -7.23
CA LEU A 10 5.40 -3.14 -7.09
C LEU A 10 5.28 -4.23 -6.03
N GLN A 11 6.20 -5.21 -6.04
CA GLN A 11 6.23 -6.26 -5.03
C GLN A 11 6.40 -5.70 -3.61
N ASP A 12 7.30 -4.73 -3.43
CA ASP A 12 7.54 -4.10 -2.13
C ASP A 12 6.35 -3.20 -1.70
N PHE A 13 5.63 -2.63 -2.66
CA PHE A 13 4.43 -1.82 -2.44
C PHE A 13 3.27 -2.71 -1.98
N ASP A 14 3.03 -3.84 -2.64
CA ASP A 14 2.03 -4.82 -2.24
C ASP A 14 2.28 -5.39 -0.84
N ALA A 15 3.55 -5.66 -0.52
CA ALA A 15 3.92 -6.10 0.82
C ALA A 15 3.59 -5.04 1.88
N ALA A 16 3.79 -3.76 1.55
CA ALA A 16 3.44 -2.66 2.44
C ALA A 16 1.92 -2.46 2.56
N MET A 17 1.17 -2.51 1.46
CA MET A 17 -0.29 -2.43 1.50
C MET A 17 -0.89 -3.57 2.32
N LYS A 18 -0.42 -4.81 2.13
CA LYS A 18 -0.88 -5.96 2.93
C LYS A 18 -0.57 -5.78 4.41
N ARG A 19 0.60 -5.22 4.74
CA ARG A 19 0.98 -4.95 6.13
C ARG A 19 0.10 -3.89 6.80
N TYR A 20 -0.28 -2.84 6.09
CA TYR A 20 -1.00 -1.70 6.67
C TYR A 20 -2.52 -1.83 6.56
N PHE A 21 -3.03 -2.46 5.51
CA PHE A 21 -4.44 -2.44 5.12
C PHE A 21 -5.02 -3.83 4.78
N LEU A 22 -4.22 -4.89 4.85
CA LEU A 22 -4.60 -6.28 4.52
C LEU A 22 -5.10 -6.50 3.07
N ILE A 23 -4.82 -5.56 2.18
CA ILE A 23 -5.12 -5.62 0.73
C ILE A 23 -3.84 -5.37 -0.06
N ASP A 24 -3.74 -5.84 -1.30
CA ASP A 24 -2.72 -5.40 -2.26
C ASP A 24 -3.29 -4.47 -3.35
N HIS A 25 -2.46 -4.08 -4.33
CA HIS A 25 -2.91 -3.20 -5.41
C HIS A 25 -4.04 -3.81 -6.25
N ALA A 26 -4.08 -5.13 -6.42
CA ALA A 26 -5.09 -5.82 -7.21
C ALA A 26 -6.42 -5.89 -6.44
N ASP A 27 -6.37 -6.19 -5.14
CA ASP A 27 -7.53 -6.12 -4.25
C ASP A 27 -8.12 -4.69 -4.20
N ALA A 28 -7.26 -3.68 -4.24
CA ALA A 28 -7.62 -2.27 -4.30
C ALA A 28 -8.14 -1.81 -5.67
N GLY A 29 -8.04 -2.67 -6.70
CA GLY A 29 -8.47 -2.36 -8.07
C GLY A 29 -7.58 -1.35 -8.80
N MET A 30 -6.33 -1.14 -8.35
CA MET A 30 -5.43 -0.15 -8.92
C MET A 30 -4.96 -0.56 -10.32
N ASP A 31 -5.00 0.39 -11.25
CA ASP A 31 -4.39 0.24 -12.57
C ASP A 31 -2.96 0.82 -12.66
N GLU A 32 -2.29 0.62 -13.80
CA GLU A 32 -0.94 1.16 -14.03
C GLU A 32 -0.88 2.69 -13.92
N ILE A 33 -1.97 3.41 -14.24
CA ILE A 33 -2.01 4.88 -14.21
C ILE A 33 -2.06 5.35 -12.77
N GLU A 34 -2.86 4.70 -11.92
CA GLU A 34 -2.95 4.96 -10.49
C GLU A 34 -1.64 4.62 -9.80
N LEU A 35 -1.06 3.44 -10.06
CA LEU A 35 0.24 3.06 -9.51
C LEU A 35 1.32 4.07 -9.88
N ALA A 36 1.32 4.54 -11.13
CA ALA A 36 2.30 5.49 -11.60
C ALA A 36 2.20 6.91 -10.98
N ARG A 37 1.20 7.19 -10.14
CA ARG A 37 1.17 8.40 -9.30
C ARG A 37 2.10 8.30 -8.09
N TYR A 38 2.43 7.07 -7.68
CA TYR A 38 3.16 6.80 -6.44
C TYR A 38 4.59 6.27 -6.66
N VAL A 39 4.96 5.90 -7.89
CA VAL A 39 6.27 5.27 -8.20
C VAL A 39 7.50 6.10 -7.83
N ASP A 40 7.36 7.43 -7.72
CA ASP A 40 8.46 8.31 -7.27
C ASP A 40 8.69 8.24 -5.75
N LEU A 41 7.76 7.64 -5.00
CA LEU A 41 7.87 7.42 -3.57
C LEU A 41 8.46 6.04 -3.26
N ARG A 42 9.07 5.91 -2.08
CA ARG A 42 9.44 4.57 -1.58
C ARG A 42 8.17 3.74 -1.36
N PRO A 43 8.17 2.42 -1.65
CA PRO A 43 6.96 1.60 -1.60
C PRO A 43 6.12 1.70 -0.32
N HIS A 44 6.76 1.72 0.86
CA HIS A 44 6.03 1.89 2.12
C HIS A 44 5.42 3.28 2.31
N VAL A 45 6.07 4.34 1.80
CA VAL A 45 5.54 5.71 1.83
C VAL A 45 4.37 5.82 0.85
N ALA A 46 4.52 5.23 -0.33
CA ALA A 46 3.44 5.12 -1.32
C ALA A 46 2.20 4.44 -0.74
N ALA A 47 2.36 3.30 -0.07
CA ALA A 47 1.22 2.59 0.54
C ALA A 47 0.52 3.45 1.60
N LEU A 48 1.26 4.16 2.44
CA LEU A 48 0.67 5.06 3.44
C LEU A 48 -0.03 6.25 2.78
N GLN A 49 0.59 6.89 1.79
CA GLN A 49 -0.03 7.98 1.04
C GLN A 49 -1.32 7.52 0.36
N TYR A 50 -1.32 6.33 -0.26
CA TYR A 50 -2.53 5.74 -0.84
C TYR A 50 -3.61 5.54 0.23
N GLY A 51 -3.24 5.06 1.42
CA GLY A 51 -4.17 4.92 2.54
C GLY A 51 -4.80 6.25 2.96
N GLU A 52 -4.01 7.33 3.02
CA GLU A 52 -4.54 8.67 3.33
C GLU A 52 -5.41 9.23 2.19
N ASP A 53 -5.03 9.03 0.93
CA ASP A 53 -5.76 9.54 -0.25
C ASP A 53 -7.15 8.88 -0.41
N TYR A 54 -7.30 7.63 0.05
CA TYR A 54 -8.51 6.82 -0.09
C TYR A 54 -9.17 6.48 1.26
N ASP A 55 -8.80 7.19 2.34
CA ASP A 55 -9.34 7.02 3.70
C ASP A 55 -9.34 5.56 4.18
N LEU A 56 -8.29 4.79 3.87
CA LEU A 56 -8.19 3.39 4.26
C LEU A 56 -7.96 3.26 5.75
N GLN A 57 -8.75 2.39 6.39
CA GLN A 57 -8.52 2.04 7.78
C GLN A 57 -7.24 1.22 7.91
N ARG A 58 -6.28 1.78 8.65
CA ARG A 58 -5.08 1.05 9.03
C ARG A 58 -5.50 -0.09 9.95
N VAL A 59 -4.93 -1.26 9.68
CA VAL A 59 -5.00 -2.35 10.64
C VAL A 59 -4.03 -1.99 11.74
N ASP A 60 -4.58 -1.41 12.82
CA ASP A 60 -3.86 -1.29 14.07
C ASP A 60 -3.45 -2.71 14.48
N ILE A 61 -2.17 -3.03 14.27
CA ILE A 61 -1.55 -4.29 14.71
C ILE A 61 -1.72 -4.46 16.23
N ASP A 62 -2.11 -3.39 16.94
CA ASP A 62 -2.37 -3.37 18.38
C ASP A 62 -3.64 -4.11 18.82
N TRP A 63 -4.63 -4.42 17.96
CA TRP A 63 -5.79 -5.23 18.41
C TRP A 63 -5.44 -6.70 18.68
N LEU A 64 -4.25 -7.17 18.23
CA LEU A 64 -3.71 -8.49 18.55
C LEU A 64 -2.67 -8.47 19.68
N SER A 65 -2.38 -7.31 20.27
CA SER A 65 -1.66 -7.28 21.54
C SER A 65 -2.63 -7.71 22.63
N PRO A 66 -2.49 -8.90 23.26
CA PRO A 66 -3.18 -9.14 24.50
C PRO A 66 -2.66 -8.07 25.46
N MET A 67 -3.58 -7.28 26.01
CA MET A 67 -3.31 -6.25 27.00
C MET A 67 -2.14 -6.66 27.90
N GLN A 68 -0.97 -6.03 27.70
CA GLN A 68 0.08 -6.03 28.70
C GLN A 68 -0.31 -5.02 29.80
N ARG A 69 -1.38 -5.30 30.55
CA ARG A 69 -1.48 -5.09 32.00
C ARG A 69 -2.84 -5.47 32.55
#